data_AF-A0A3D3ZHF8-F1
#
_entry.id   AF-A0A3D3ZHF8-F1
#
_cell.length_a   1.000
_cell.length_b   1.000
_cell.length_c   1.000
_cell.angle_alpha   90.00
_cell.angle_beta   90.00
_cell.angle_gamma   90.00
#
_symmetry.space_group_name_H-M   'P 1'
#
loop_
_entity.id
_entity.type
_entity.pdbx_description
1 polymer ?
#
loop_
_entity_poly.entity_id
_entity_poly.type
_entity_poly.pdbx_seq_one_letter_code
_entity_poly.pdbx_strand_id
1 'polypeptide(L)'
;APANFGKFSNDLLVGNFGNGRINAFDPGTGAFLGTLSSQNGLPLVFNRLWALDFGNGGQGGQTNQLFFSAGIQNEQHGLFGVIAAM
;
A
#
# COMPACT_ATOMS: atom_id res chain seq x y z
N ALA A 1 -7.29 5.66 2.26
CA ALA A 1 -6.87 5.83 0.86
C ALA A 1 -7.67 6.97 0.25
N PRO A 2 -7.15 7.70 -0.75
CA PRO A 2 -7.89 8.70 -1.51
C PRO A 2 -9.15 8.12 -2.19
N ALA A 3 -10.11 8.99 -2.51
CA ALA A 3 -11.35 8.60 -3.17
C ALA A 3 -11.16 8.03 -4.59
N ASN A 4 -10.00 8.29 -5.21
CA ASN A 4 -9.63 7.87 -6.56
C ASN A 4 -8.51 6.80 -6.58
N PHE A 5 -8.41 5.97 -5.54
CA PHE A 5 -7.38 4.92 -5.46
C PHE A 5 -7.79 3.59 -6.13
N GLY A 6 -9.08 3.36 -6.36
CA GLY A 6 -9.61 2.18 -7.04
C GLY A 6 -10.49 1.33 -6.12
N LYS A 7 -10.33 0.01 -6.15
CA LYS A 7 -11.14 -0.94 -5.36
C LYS A 7 -11.22 -0.60 -3.87
N PHE A 8 -10.13 -0.08 -3.30
CA PHE A 8 -10.02 0.27 -1.88
C PHE A 8 -10.04 1.79 -1.65
N SER A 9 -10.73 2.55 -2.52
CA SER A 9 -10.94 3.99 -2.33
C SER A 9 -11.65 4.26 -1.00
N ASN A 10 -11.17 5.26 -0.26
CA ASN A 10 -11.63 5.66 1.09
C ASN A 10 -11.35 4.65 2.22
N ASP A 11 -10.75 3.49 1.94
CA ASP A 11 -10.47 2.49 2.98
C ASP A 11 -9.20 2.79 3.78
N LEU A 12 -9.12 2.26 5.00
CA LEU A 12 -7.89 2.26 5.79
C LEU A 12 -6.93 1.20 5.23
N LEU A 13 -5.74 1.63 4.79
CA LEU A 13 -4.69 0.71 4.34
C LEU A 13 -3.68 0.50 5.46
N VAL A 14 -3.40 -0.77 5.76
CA VAL A 14 -2.43 -1.18 6.78
C VAL A 14 -1.32 -1.98 6.11
N GLY A 15 -0.11 -1.44 6.15
CA GLY A 15 1.10 -2.14 5.76
C GLY A 15 1.58 -3.08 6.87
N ASN A 16 1.79 -4.35 6.55
CA ASN A 16 2.17 -5.36 7.53
C ASN A 16 3.65 -5.69 7.43
N PHE A 17 4.41 -5.37 8.47
CA PHE A 17 5.85 -5.64 8.52
C PHE A 17 6.18 -7.13 8.30
N GLY A 18 5.48 -8.04 8.98
CA GLY A 18 5.81 -9.48 8.96
C GLY A 18 5.65 -10.13 7.58
N ASN A 19 4.43 -10.16 7.06
CA ASN A 19 4.14 -10.85 5.78
C ASN A 19 4.29 -9.94 4.54
N GLY A 20 4.57 -8.65 4.73
CA GLY A 20 4.79 -7.69 3.65
C GLY A 20 3.54 -7.29 2.86
N ARG A 21 2.34 -7.67 3.31
CA ARG A 21 1.09 -7.38 2.61
C ARG A 21 0.52 -6.03 3.01
N ILE A 22 -0.22 -5.42 2.10
CA ILE A 22 -1.04 -4.25 2.37
C ILE A 22 -2.50 -4.69 2.42
N ASN A 23 -3.12 -4.55 3.58
CA ASN A 23 -4.50 -4.95 3.83
C ASN A 23 -5.41 -3.72 3.92
N ALA A 24 -6.63 -3.84 3.40
CA ALA A 24 -7.64 -2.81 3.45
C ALA A 24 -8.69 -3.16 4.51
N PHE A 25 -9.11 -2.14 5.26
CA PHE A 25 -10.12 -2.23 6.30
C PHE A 25 -11.12 -1.09 6.15
N ASP A 26 -12.37 -1.36 6.49
CA ASP A 26 -13.38 -0.34 6.62
C ASP A 26 -13.01 0.59 7.79
N PRO A 27 -12.88 1.91 7.58
CA PRO A 27 -12.38 2.82 8.60
C PRO A 27 -13.39 3.09 9.73
N GLY A 28 -14.69 2.82 9.53
CA GLY A 28 -15.72 3.04 10.55
C GLY A 28 -15.93 1.85 11.48
N THR A 29 -15.76 0.63 10.95
CA THR A 29 -16.07 -0.64 11.63
C THR A 29 -14.83 -1.47 11.93
N GLY A 30 -13.71 -1.21 11.24
CA GLY A 30 -12.51 -2.05 11.32
C GLY A 30 -12.64 -3.39 10.61
N ALA A 31 -13.71 -3.63 9.83
CA ALA A 31 -13.91 -4.87 9.10
C ALA A 31 -12.83 -5.06 8.02
N PHE A 32 -12.30 -6.27 7.88
CA PHE A 32 -11.33 -6.60 6.82
C PHE A 32 -12.02 -6.67 5.46
N LEU A 33 -11.52 -5.91 4.48
CA LEU A 33 -12.09 -5.79 3.14
C LEU A 33 -11.28 -6.55 2.07
N GLY A 34 -10.01 -6.83 2.35
CA GLY A 34 -9.14 -7.61 1.46
C GLY A 34 -7.68 -7.17 1.50
N THR A 35 -6.91 -7.74 0.58
CA THR A 35 -5.48 -7.43 0.40
C THR A 35 -5.27 -6.80 -0.99
N LEU A 36 -4.39 -5.79 -1.07
CA LEU A 36 -3.98 -5.21 -2.34
C LEU A 36 -3.34 -6.28 -3.24
N SER A 37 -3.74 -6.29 -4.50
CA SER A 37 -3.31 -7.27 -5.49
C SER A 37 -2.90 -6.58 -6.80
N SER A 38 -2.02 -7.25 -7.55
CA SER A 38 -1.66 -6.87 -8.90
C SER A 38 -2.81 -7.16 -9.88
N GLN A 39 -2.69 -6.70 -11.13
CA GLN A 39 -3.68 -6.90 -12.19
C GLN A 39 -4.00 -8.38 -12.45
N ASN A 40 -3.07 -9.27 -12.15
CA ASN A 40 -3.25 -10.72 -12.26
C ASN A 40 -3.94 -11.36 -11.04
N GLY A 41 -4.42 -10.55 -10.08
CA GLY A 41 -5.09 -10.99 -8.87
C GLY A 41 -4.16 -11.52 -7.77
N LEU A 42 -2.84 -11.54 -7.99
CA LEU A 42 -1.89 -11.97 -6.97
C LEU A 42 -1.65 -10.88 -5.93
N PRO A 43 -1.58 -11.21 -4.63
CA PRO A 43 -1.28 -10.22 -3.59
C PRO A 43 0.05 -9.52 -3.83
N LEU A 44 0.08 -8.21 -3.61
CA LEU A 44 1.33 -7.48 -3.54
C LEU A 44 2.02 -7.79 -2.20
N VAL A 45 3.28 -8.22 -2.27
CA VAL A 45 4.06 -8.64 -1.11
C VAL A 45 5.43 -7.98 -1.15
N PHE A 46 5.71 -7.16 -0.14
CA PHE A 46 6.99 -6.47 0.04
C PHE A 46 7.51 -6.81 1.43
N ASN A 47 8.42 -7.79 1.50
CA ASN A 47 8.93 -8.31 2.77
C ASN A 47 9.47 -7.18 3.67
N ARG A 48 9.10 -7.17 4.96
CA ARG A 48 9.48 -6.15 5.95
C ARG A 48 9.07 -4.73 5.54
N LEU A 49 7.80 -4.59 5.19
CA LEU A 49 7.17 -3.32 4.83
C LEU A 49 7.19 -2.34 6.01
N TRP A 50 7.63 -1.11 5.77
CA TRP A 50 7.81 -0.07 6.78
C TRP A 50 6.78 1.04 6.69
N ALA A 51 6.87 1.88 5.65
CA ALA A 51 6.03 3.05 5.50
C ALA A 51 5.12 2.93 4.27
N LEU A 52 3.96 3.57 4.37
CA LEU A 52 3.02 3.78 3.30
C LEU A 52 2.65 5.26 3.30
N ASP A 53 2.68 5.91 2.14
CA ASP A 53 2.22 7.28 2.00
C ASP A 53 1.65 7.55 0.61
N PHE A 54 0.66 8.43 0.54
CA PHE A 54 0.08 8.85 -0.73
C PHE A 54 0.82 10.07 -1.29
N GLY A 55 0.89 10.16 -2.61
CA GLY A 55 1.42 11.35 -3.26
C GLY A 55 0.63 12.61 -2.86
N ASN A 56 1.32 13.75 -2.87
CA ASN A 56 0.74 15.03 -2.44
C ASN A 56 0.09 15.84 -3.57
N GLY A 57 0.01 15.30 -4.78
CA GLY A 57 -0.53 15.99 -5.96
C GLY A 57 0.44 17.01 -6.60
N GLY A 58 1.65 17.14 -6.08
CA GLY A 58 2.72 17.98 -6.63
C GLY A 58 3.96 17.15 -6.98
N GLN A 59 5.14 17.65 -6.60
CA GLN A 59 6.41 16.95 -6.85
C GLN A 59 6.56 15.65 -6.04
N GLY A 60 5.70 15.39 -5.06
CA GLY A 60 5.64 14.15 -4.29
C GLY A 60 4.80 13.06 -4.95
N GLY A 61 4.39 13.21 -6.22
CA GLY A 61 3.58 12.24 -6.95
C GLY A 61 2.08 12.54 -6.93
N GLN A 62 1.34 11.82 -7.77
CA GLN A 62 -0.10 11.96 -7.91
C GLN A 62 -0.82 11.50 -6.64
N THR A 63 -1.98 12.09 -6.33
CA THR A 63 -2.70 11.81 -5.08
C THR A 63 -3.13 10.36 -4.92
N ASN A 64 -3.30 9.62 -6.02
CA ASN A 64 -3.66 8.20 -6.03
C ASN A 64 -2.46 7.25 -6.20
N GLN A 65 -1.23 7.76 -6.15
CA GLN A 65 -0.03 6.93 -6.08
C GLN A 65 0.28 6.59 -4.62
N LEU A 66 0.36 5.30 -4.32
CA LEU A 66 0.76 4.81 -3.00
C LEU A 66 2.25 4.46 -3.02
N PHE A 67 3.05 5.27 -2.34
CA PHE A 67 4.47 5.02 -2.12
C PHE A 67 4.67 4.10 -0.92
N PHE A 68 5.72 3.27 -1.00
CA PHE A 68 6.09 2.38 0.09
C PHE A 68 7.59 2.26 0.26
N SER A 69 8.00 1.89 1.48
CA SER A 69 9.37 1.47 1.78
C SER A 69 9.39 0.11 2.46
N ALA A 70 10.41 -0.69 2.19
CA ALA A 70 10.58 -2.00 2.80
C ALA A 70 12.06 -2.35 3.05
N GLY A 71 12.34 -3.06 4.15
CA GLY A 71 13.66 -3.54 4.54
C GLY A 71 13.98 -4.92 4.00
N ILE A 72 14.36 -5.01 2.73
CA ILE A 72 14.64 -6.30 2.08
C ILE A 72 15.97 -6.92 2.54
N GLN A 73 16.14 -8.22 2.29
CA GLN A 73 17.32 -9.00 2.69
C GLN A 73 17.65 -8.85 4.19
N ASN A 74 16.63 -8.99 5.04
CA ASN A 74 16.76 -8.80 6.48
C ASN A 74 17.28 -7.39 6.82
N GLU A 75 16.59 -6.39 6.27
CA GLU A 75 16.82 -4.95 6.50
C GLU A 75 18.19 -4.42 6.08
N GLN A 76 19.02 -5.24 5.44
CA GLN A 76 20.34 -4.81 4.93
C GLN A 76 20.22 -3.83 3.76
N HIS A 77 19.08 -3.84 3.06
CA HIS A 77 18.81 -2.93 1.96
C HIS A 77 17.40 -2.32 2.05
N GLY A 78 17.26 -1.12 1.50
CA GLY A 78 15.99 -0.46 1.32
C GLY A 78 15.42 -0.70 -0.07
N LEU A 79 14.14 -1.06 -0.13
CA LEU A 79 13.32 -0.98 -1.32
C LEU A 79 12.39 0.22 -1.18
N PHE A 80 12.41 1.12 -2.16
CA PHE A 80 11.43 2.18 -2.32
C PHE A 80 10.68 1.95 -3.63
N GLY A 81 9.36 2.09 -3.59
CA GLY A 81 8.52 1.85 -4.76
C GLY A 81 7.21 2.61 -4.72
N VAL A 82 6.49 2.55 -5.84
CA VAL A 82 5.18 3.18 -6.02
C VAL A 82 4.20 2.16 -6.62
N ILE A 83 2.98 2.16 -6.09
CA ILE A 83 1.84 1.43 -6.62
C ILE A 83 0.91 2.49 -7.21
N ALA A 84 0.74 2.47 -8.53
CA ALA A 84 -0.23 3.30 -9.20
C ALA A 84 -1.64 2.69 -9.04
N ALA A 85 -2.64 3.55 -8.82
CA ALA A 85 -4.04 3.14 -8.89
C ALA A 85 -4.36 2.58 -10.29
N MET A 86 -5.26 1.59 -10.33
CA MET A 86 -5.78 0.95 -11.55
C MET A 86 -7.16 1.47 -11.90
#